data_AF-A0A942H4F3-F1
#
_entry.id   AF-A0A942H4F3-F1
#
_cell.length_a   1.000
_cell.length_b   1.000
_cell.length_c   1.000
_cell.angle_alpha   90.00
_cell.angle_beta   90.00
_cell.angle_gamma   90.00
#
_symmetry.space_group_name_H-M   'P 1'
#
loop_
_entity.id
_entity.type
_entity.pdbx_description
1 polymer ?
#
loop_
_entity_poly.entity_id
_entity_poly.type
_entity_poly.pdbx_seq_one_letter_code
_entity_poly.pdbx_strand_id
1 'polypeptide(L)'
;MISNAPSLKSRKLPKYIPTPFIDGMLRKLYDLRRTKGCRKVSGLKTLSAKVGWPKYALIQRARTLGLAYVKEKPWSENELTILHANAHFTPAVIARKLRNAGFPRSVTAVHLKRKRLKLRAGTDWYSATQMAELFGCDNHCVTTWIKRTYLNAKRRGTKRTTKQGGDEWLIHLDAIREFVYAHPTEFDMRKVTDQLWFLDVITKGAIAS
;
A
#
# COMPACT_ATOMS: atom_id res chain seq x y z
N MET A 1 23.76 10.58 28.10
CA MET A 1 22.90 11.29 27.13
C MET A 1 23.38 10.94 25.73
N ILE A 2 22.74 9.99 25.04
CA ILE A 2 23.12 9.60 23.67
C ILE A 2 22.06 10.17 22.73
N SER A 3 22.45 11.24 22.04
CA SER A 3 21.67 11.90 21.00
C SER A 3 21.64 11.04 19.73
N ASN A 4 20.51 10.40 19.46
CA ASN A 4 20.23 9.77 18.17
C ASN A 4 19.91 10.85 17.12
N ALA A 5 20.92 11.26 16.35
CA ALA A 5 20.69 12.06 15.14
C ALA A 5 20.00 11.19 14.08
N PRO A 6 18.87 11.63 13.47
CA PRO A 6 18.20 10.86 12.44
C PRO A 6 19.06 10.79 11.18
N SER A 7 19.35 9.58 10.71
CA SER A 7 19.96 9.28 9.42
C SER A 7 19.25 10.06 8.30
N LEU A 8 19.95 11.05 7.73
CA LEU A 8 19.54 11.77 6.53
C LEU A 8 19.59 10.80 5.34
N LYS A 9 18.52 10.01 5.14
CA LYS A 9 18.32 9.28 3.88
C LYS A 9 18.50 10.26 2.72
N SER A 10 19.47 9.97 1.85
CA SER A 10 19.71 10.69 0.59
C SER A 10 18.38 10.96 -0.11
N ARG A 11 17.93 12.23 -0.10
CA ARG A 11 16.78 12.66 -0.89
C ARG A 11 17.20 12.57 -2.35
N LYS A 12 16.78 11.51 -3.04
CA LYS A 12 16.93 11.41 -4.50
C LYS A 12 16.44 12.72 -5.12
N LEU A 13 17.28 13.38 -5.91
CA LEU A 13 16.90 14.59 -6.63
C LEU A 13 15.64 14.30 -7.46
N PRO A 14 14.67 15.23 -7.51
CA PRO A 14 13.48 15.03 -8.30
C PRO A 14 13.87 14.86 -9.77
N LYS A 15 13.45 13.74 -10.37
CA LYS A 15 13.75 13.36 -11.77
C LYS A 15 13.34 14.42 -12.80
N TYR A 16 12.40 15.30 -12.45
CA TYR A 16 11.84 16.33 -13.31
C TYR A 16 11.86 17.67 -12.56
N ILE A 17 12.78 18.57 -12.95
CA ILE A 17 13.00 19.87 -12.29
C ILE A 17 12.12 20.94 -12.95
N PRO A 18 11.05 21.41 -12.28
CA PRO A 18 10.13 22.37 -12.87
C PRO A 18 10.83 23.71 -13.12
N THR A 19 10.53 24.31 -14.27
CA THR A 19 11.02 25.65 -14.62
C THR A 19 9.84 26.60 -14.80
N PRO A 20 10.03 27.93 -14.59
CA PRO A 20 8.99 28.92 -14.84
C PRO A 20 8.41 28.85 -16.26
N PHE A 21 9.25 28.49 -17.24
CA PHE A 21 8.84 28.24 -18.62
C PHE A 21 7.82 27.09 -18.74
N ILE A 22 8.11 25.94 -18.13
CA ILE A 22 7.21 24.77 -18.12
C ILE A 22 5.88 25.13 -17.45
N ASP A 23 5.94 25.80 -16.30
CA ASP A 23 4.74 26.19 -15.55
C ASP A 23 3.89 27.20 -16.34
N GLY A 24 4.52 28.17 -17.02
CA GLY A 24 3.84 29.11 -17.91
C GLY A 24 3.15 28.43 -19.08
N MET A 25 3.80 27.45 -19.71
CA MET A 25 3.20 26.65 -20.79
C MET A 25 2.03 25.81 -20.29
N LEU A 26 2.13 25.22 -19.09
CA LEU A 26 1.03 24.48 -18.47
C LEU A 26 -0.18 25.39 -18.18
N ARG A 27 0.03 26.58 -17.62
CA ARG A 27 -1.05 27.56 -17.39
C ARG A 27 -1.79 27.87 -18.69
N LYS A 28 -1.05 28.25 -19.74
CA LYS A 28 -1.63 28.52 -21.08
C LYS A 28 -2.48 27.37 -21.61
N LEU A 29 -1.99 26.13 -21.54
CA LEU A 29 -2.75 24.96 -22.03
C LEU A 29 -4.03 24.71 -21.21
N TYR A 30 -3.98 24.87 -19.90
CA TYR A 30 -5.14 24.65 -19.03
C TYR A 30 -6.15 25.79 -19.08
N ASP A 31 -5.71 27.02 -19.32
CA ASP A 31 -6.58 28.17 -19.58
C ASP A 31 -7.29 28.01 -20.91
N LEU A 32 -6.57 27.63 -21.98
CA LEU A 32 -7.17 27.31 -23.28
C LEU A 32 -8.22 26.18 -23.18
N ARG A 33 -7.97 25.16 -22.35
CA ARG A 33 -8.97 24.12 -22.08
C ARG A 33 -10.23 24.72 -21.46
N ARG A 34 -10.06 25.62 -20.48
CA ARG A 34 -11.17 26.27 -19.77
C ARG A 34 -11.97 27.17 -20.71
N THR A 35 -11.31 28.01 -21.50
CA THR A 35 -11.98 28.95 -22.42
C THR A 35 -12.69 28.23 -23.57
N LYS A 36 -12.12 27.14 -24.10
CA LYS A 36 -12.74 26.35 -25.18
C LYS A 36 -13.74 25.29 -24.70
N GLY A 37 -13.99 25.17 -23.40
CA GLY A 37 -14.91 24.15 -22.84
C GLY A 37 -14.51 22.69 -23.12
N CYS A 38 -13.26 22.42 -23.49
CA CYS A 38 -12.83 21.09 -23.89
C CYS A 38 -12.60 20.17 -22.68
N ARG A 39 -13.06 18.90 -22.78
CA ARG A 39 -12.82 17.90 -21.72
C ARG A 39 -11.33 17.50 -21.60
N LYS A 40 -10.56 17.58 -22.69
CA LYS A 40 -9.15 17.17 -22.75
C LYS A 40 -8.24 18.40 -22.85
N VAL A 41 -7.08 18.34 -22.20
CA VAL A 41 -5.99 19.32 -22.40
C VAL A 41 -5.27 18.98 -23.71
N SER A 42 -5.67 19.61 -24.80
CA SER A 42 -4.97 19.53 -26.10
C SER A 42 -3.56 20.12 -25.97
N GLY A 43 -2.58 19.60 -26.72
CA GLY A 43 -1.20 20.13 -26.73
C GLY A 43 -0.27 19.57 -25.65
N LEU A 44 -0.78 18.79 -24.68
CA LEU A 44 0.07 18.18 -23.65
C LEU A 44 1.09 17.17 -24.24
N LYS A 45 0.74 16.48 -25.33
CA LYS A 45 1.64 15.59 -26.08
C LYS A 45 2.79 16.39 -26.73
N THR A 46 2.46 17.51 -27.35
CA THR A 46 3.44 18.41 -27.98
C THR A 46 4.37 19.02 -26.94
N LEU A 47 3.85 19.46 -25.80
CA LEU A 47 4.67 19.96 -24.69
C LEU A 47 5.57 18.85 -24.13
N SER A 48 5.06 17.63 -24.00
CA SER A 48 5.85 16.47 -23.55
C SER A 48 7.07 16.23 -24.45
N ALA A 49 6.88 16.27 -25.77
CA ALA A 49 7.98 16.14 -26.73
C ALA A 49 8.96 17.32 -26.66
N LYS A 50 8.46 18.55 -26.53
CA LYS A 50 9.29 19.77 -26.52
C LYS A 50 10.21 19.88 -25.30
N VAL A 51 9.72 19.48 -24.12
CA VAL A 51 10.44 19.68 -22.85
C VAL A 51 11.10 18.38 -22.36
N GLY A 52 10.90 17.25 -23.05
CA GLY A 52 11.43 15.95 -22.64
C GLY A 52 10.80 15.37 -21.37
N TRP A 53 9.67 15.92 -20.91
CA TRP A 53 8.95 15.40 -19.75
C TRP A 53 7.88 14.41 -20.20
N PRO A 54 7.76 13.23 -19.57
CA PRO A 54 6.64 12.34 -19.86
C PRO A 54 5.32 13.00 -19.43
N LYS A 55 4.25 12.69 -20.15
CA LYS A 55 2.91 13.26 -19.93
C LYS A 55 2.45 13.20 -18.46
N TYR A 56 2.74 12.10 -17.76
CA TYR A 56 2.32 11.97 -16.35
C TYR A 56 3.01 12.99 -15.44
N ALA A 57 4.29 13.35 -15.69
CA ALA A 57 5.02 14.33 -14.90
C ALA A 57 4.44 15.74 -15.08
N LEU A 58 4.07 16.09 -16.33
CA LEU A 58 3.36 17.33 -16.63
C LEU A 58 1.98 17.40 -15.96
N ILE A 59 1.22 16.30 -15.94
CA ILE A 59 -0.08 16.23 -15.24
C ILE A 59 0.11 16.38 -13.73
N GLN A 60 1.10 15.70 -13.15
CA GLN A 60 1.39 15.84 -11.72
C GLN A 60 1.80 17.27 -11.37
N ARG A 61 2.64 17.92 -12.19
CA ARG A 61 2.99 19.33 -12.00
C ARG A 61 1.76 20.24 -12.09
N ALA A 62 0.90 20.03 -13.07
CA ALA A 62 -0.35 20.78 -13.20
C ALA A 62 -1.30 20.60 -12.01
N ARG A 63 -1.31 19.43 -11.36
CA ARG A 63 -2.04 19.21 -10.09
C ARG A 63 -1.43 20.01 -8.95
N THR A 64 -0.10 20.00 -8.82
CA THR A 64 0.61 20.80 -7.82
C THR A 64 0.34 22.31 -7.98
N LEU A 65 0.21 22.79 -9.22
CA LEU A 65 -0.14 24.18 -9.54
C LEU A 65 -1.64 24.50 -9.40
N GLY A 66 -2.49 23.54 -9.03
CA GLY A 66 -3.94 23.75 -8.92
C GLY A 66 -4.69 23.89 -10.27
N LEU A 67 -4.03 23.61 -11.40
CA LEU A 67 -4.62 23.74 -12.75
C LEU A 67 -5.51 22.52 -13.11
N ALA A 68 -5.10 21.35 -12.62
CA ALA A 68 -5.76 20.08 -12.89
C ALA A 68 -6.70 19.69 -11.75
N TYR A 69 -7.86 19.14 -12.11
CA TYR A 69 -8.80 18.56 -11.14
C TYR A 69 -8.16 17.38 -10.41
N VAL A 70 -8.26 17.39 -9.08
CA VAL A 70 -7.80 16.32 -8.20
C VAL A 70 -9.02 15.61 -7.64
N LYS A 71 -9.26 14.37 -8.10
CA LYS A 71 -10.45 13.59 -7.70
C LYS A 71 -10.46 13.25 -6.21
N GLU A 72 -9.31 12.89 -5.65
CA GLU A 72 -9.19 12.50 -4.24
C GLU A 72 -8.20 13.41 -3.54
N LYS A 73 -8.64 14.06 -2.45
CA LYS A 73 -7.75 14.88 -1.62
C LYS A 73 -6.60 14.03 -1.07
N PRO A 74 -5.40 14.61 -0.83
CA PRO A 74 -4.35 13.93 -0.07
C PRO A 74 -4.88 13.45 1.29
N TRP A 75 -4.29 12.39 1.85
CA TRP A 75 -4.61 11.92 3.20
C TRP A 75 -4.01 12.88 4.23
N SER A 76 -4.82 13.41 5.13
CA SER A 76 -4.37 14.23 6.25
C SER A 76 -3.80 13.37 7.39
N GLU A 77 -3.03 13.98 8.29
CA GLU A 77 -2.47 13.27 9.45
C GLU A 77 -3.58 12.68 10.32
N ASN A 78 -4.66 13.42 10.57
CA ASN A 78 -5.81 12.94 11.34
C ASN A 78 -6.47 11.71 10.69
N GLU A 79 -6.58 11.68 9.36
CA GLU A 79 -7.08 10.52 8.64
C GLU A 79 -6.16 9.32 8.80
N LEU A 80 -4.84 9.54 8.80
CA LEU A 80 -3.84 8.50 9.04
C LEU A 80 -3.97 7.97 10.47
N THR A 81 -4.07 8.83 11.48
CA THR A 81 -4.23 8.41 12.88
C THR A 81 -5.45 7.51 13.06
N ILE A 82 -6.60 7.90 12.51
CA ILE A 82 -7.82 7.08 12.57
C ILE A 82 -7.61 5.75 11.84
N LEU A 83 -6.98 5.77 10.67
CA LEU A 83 -6.72 4.57 9.88
C LEU A 83 -5.71 3.63 10.54
N HIS A 84 -4.71 4.15 11.25
CA HIS A 84 -3.76 3.38 12.06
C HIS A 84 -4.44 2.74 13.27
N ALA A 85 -5.18 3.52 14.06
CA ALA A 85 -5.87 3.02 15.26
C ALA A 85 -6.92 1.94 14.94
N ASN A 86 -7.49 1.98 13.73
CA ASN A 86 -8.54 1.06 13.30
C ASN A 86 -8.05 0.08 12.24
N ALA A 87 -6.73 -0.09 12.08
CA ALA A 87 -6.13 -0.93 11.04
C ALA A 87 -6.63 -2.39 11.04
N HIS A 88 -6.98 -2.90 12.24
CA HIS A 88 -7.51 -4.24 12.47
C HIS A 88 -8.91 -4.47 11.88
N PHE A 89 -9.70 -3.42 11.66
CA PHE A 89 -11.06 -3.52 11.12
C PHE A 89 -11.10 -3.69 9.59
N THR A 90 -12.25 -4.15 9.08
CA THR A 90 -12.48 -4.23 7.62
C THR A 90 -12.47 -2.83 6.99
N PRO A 91 -12.08 -2.70 5.70
CA PRO A 91 -12.05 -1.40 5.02
C PRO A 91 -13.41 -0.67 5.02
N ALA A 92 -14.52 -1.41 5.03
CA ALA A 92 -15.86 -0.83 5.11
C ALA A 92 -16.14 -0.17 6.47
N VAL A 93 -15.74 -0.82 7.57
CA VAL A 93 -15.87 -0.27 8.92
C VAL A 93 -14.96 0.95 9.10
N ILE A 94 -13.72 0.88 8.63
CA ILE A 94 -12.79 2.03 8.68
C ILE A 94 -13.34 3.21 7.86
N ALA A 95 -13.90 2.96 6.67
CA ALA A 95 -14.51 4.01 5.85
C ALA A 95 -15.71 4.68 6.55
N ARG A 96 -16.52 3.90 7.28
CA ARG A 96 -17.61 4.43 8.11
C ARG A 96 -17.08 5.28 9.25
N LYS A 97 -16.05 4.81 9.97
CA LYS A 97 -15.42 5.57 11.07
C LYS A 97 -14.80 6.89 10.58
N LEU A 98 -14.08 6.86 9.45
CA LEU A 98 -13.55 8.07 8.81
C LEU A 98 -14.68 9.05 8.44
N ARG A 99 -15.78 8.55 7.88
CA ARG A 99 -16.95 9.39 7.55
C ARG A 99 -17.56 10.04 8.79
N ASN A 100 -17.71 9.31 9.88
CA ASN A 100 -18.22 9.82 11.15
C ASN A 100 -17.30 10.90 11.73
N ALA A 101 -15.99 10.80 11.47
CA ALA A 101 -15.00 11.83 11.84
C ALA A 101 -14.92 13.00 10.82
N GLY A 102 -15.84 13.09 9.85
CA GLY A 102 -15.88 14.17 8.86
C GLY A 102 -14.99 13.95 7.64
N PHE A 103 -14.39 12.77 7.48
CA PHE A 103 -13.49 12.43 6.37
C PHE A 103 -14.15 11.43 5.40
N PRO A 104 -14.81 11.90 4.32
CA PRO A 104 -15.48 11.00 3.38
C PRO A 104 -14.46 10.28 2.48
N ARG A 105 -14.02 9.09 2.89
CA ARG A 105 -13.19 8.18 2.09
C ARG A 105 -14.00 7.00 1.57
N SER A 106 -13.73 6.61 0.33
CA SER A 106 -14.31 5.39 -0.24
C SER A 106 -13.64 4.15 0.37
N VAL A 107 -14.36 3.03 0.38
CA VAL A 107 -13.84 1.73 0.83
C VAL A 107 -12.56 1.35 0.05
N THR A 108 -12.55 1.61 -1.25
CA THR A 108 -11.37 1.39 -2.11
C THR A 108 -10.19 2.28 -1.73
N ALA A 109 -10.43 3.56 -1.43
CA ALA A 109 -9.36 4.47 -1.01
C ALA A 109 -8.73 4.01 0.32
N VAL A 110 -9.55 3.60 1.28
CA VAL A 110 -9.11 3.00 2.55
C VAL A 110 -8.28 1.74 2.28
N HIS A 111 -8.79 0.80 1.49
CA HIS A 111 -8.08 -0.43 1.15
C HIS A 111 -6.70 -0.15 0.53
N LEU A 112 -6.63 0.74 -0.47
CA LEU A 112 -5.38 1.10 -1.14
C LEU A 112 -4.41 1.80 -0.19
N LYS A 113 -4.90 2.72 0.66
CA LYS A 113 -4.05 3.42 1.61
C LYS A 113 -3.51 2.47 2.66
N ARG A 114 -4.38 1.62 3.23
CA ARG A 114 -4.02 0.59 4.20
C ARG A 114 -2.95 -0.35 3.65
N LYS A 115 -3.13 -0.83 2.41
CA LYS A 115 -2.12 -1.65 1.69
C LYS A 115 -0.78 -0.93 1.52
N ARG A 116 -0.79 0.36 1.16
CA ARG A 116 0.45 1.16 1.00
C ARG A 116 1.17 1.42 2.31
N LEU A 117 0.42 1.58 3.40
CA LEU A 117 0.96 1.73 4.74
C LEU A 117 1.30 0.39 5.41
N LYS A 118 1.03 -0.73 4.74
CA LYS A 118 1.20 -2.10 5.26
C LYS A 118 0.44 -2.34 6.57
N LEU A 119 -0.65 -1.62 6.79
CA LEU A 119 -1.52 -1.82 7.95
C LEU A 119 -2.38 -3.07 7.70
N ARG A 120 -2.26 -4.09 8.53
CA ARG A 120 -2.94 -5.37 8.33
C ARG A 120 -4.18 -5.43 9.23
N ALA A 121 -5.27 -5.95 8.66
CA ALA A 121 -6.52 -6.21 9.37
C ALA A 121 -6.64 -7.69 9.66
N GLY A 122 -7.31 -8.03 10.77
CA GLY A 122 -7.60 -9.40 11.21
C GLY A 122 -8.39 -10.19 10.17
N THR A 123 -7.65 -10.75 9.22
CA THR A 123 -8.15 -11.75 8.28
C THR A 123 -7.63 -13.09 8.74
N ASP A 124 -8.52 -14.06 8.88
CA ASP A 124 -8.13 -15.42 9.29
C ASP A 124 -7.35 -16.16 8.19
N TRP A 125 -7.22 -15.56 7.01
CA TRP A 125 -6.55 -16.15 5.86
C TRP A 125 -5.41 -15.28 5.37
N TYR A 126 -4.28 -15.92 5.12
CA TYR A 126 -3.05 -15.30 4.63
C TYR A 126 -2.59 -15.98 3.35
N SER A 127 -2.02 -15.22 2.43
CA SER A 127 -1.28 -15.81 1.33
C SER A 127 0.15 -16.16 1.70
N ALA A 128 0.79 -17.05 0.94
CA ALA A 128 2.20 -17.42 1.18
C ALA A 128 3.13 -16.20 1.15
N THR A 129 2.87 -15.23 0.25
CA THR A 129 3.63 -13.98 0.21
C THR A 129 3.38 -13.10 1.44
N GLN A 130 2.13 -13.05 1.92
CA GLN A 130 1.83 -12.30 3.14
C GLN A 130 2.48 -12.93 4.37
N MET A 131 2.50 -14.26 4.44
CA MET A 131 3.16 -15.01 5.50
C MET A 131 4.68 -14.80 5.47
N ALA A 132 5.29 -14.86 4.28
CA ALA A 132 6.73 -14.63 4.11
C ALA A 132 7.15 -13.24 4.64
N GLU A 133 6.36 -12.21 4.31
CA GLU A 133 6.60 -10.86 4.83
C GLU A 133 6.48 -10.80 6.36
N LEU A 134 5.53 -11.53 6.98
CA LEU A 134 5.34 -11.54 8.44
C LEU A 134 6.49 -12.22 9.17
N PHE A 135 6.97 -13.36 8.65
CA PHE A 135 8.11 -14.08 9.21
C PHE A 135 9.47 -13.51 8.78
N GLY A 136 9.47 -12.45 7.96
CA GLY A 136 10.68 -11.82 7.45
C GLY A 136 11.56 -12.77 6.62
N CYS A 137 10.93 -13.71 5.92
CA CYS A 137 11.58 -14.69 5.07
C CYS A 137 11.14 -14.55 3.60
N ASP A 138 11.77 -15.32 2.72
CA ASP A 138 11.39 -15.36 1.31
C ASP A 138 10.18 -16.28 1.08
N ASN A 139 9.42 -16.06 0.00
CA ASN A 139 8.26 -16.89 -0.36
C ASN A 139 8.65 -18.37 -0.59
N HIS A 140 9.89 -18.65 -1.01
CA HIS A 140 10.41 -20.00 -1.10
C HIS A 140 10.46 -20.73 0.26
N CYS A 141 10.69 -19.99 1.35
CA CYS A 141 10.67 -20.55 2.71
C CYS A 141 9.26 -21.05 3.08
N VAL A 142 8.25 -20.21 2.88
CA VAL A 142 6.84 -20.58 3.15
C VAL A 142 6.37 -21.72 2.26
N THR A 143 6.68 -21.68 0.96
CA THR A 143 6.32 -22.79 0.07
C THR A 143 7.03 -24.09 0.43
N THR A 144 8.22 -24.04 1.03
CA THR A 144 8.91 -25.21 1.56
C THR A 144 8.19 -25.77 2.79
N TRP A 145 7.74 -24.92 3.72
CA TRP A 145 6.92 -25.35 4.87
C TRP A 145 5.63 -26.05 4.43
N ILE A 146 4.96 -25.52 3.40
CA ILE A 146 3.76 -26.16 2.82
C ILE A 146 4.11 -27.52 2.21
N LYS A 147 5.18 -27.61 1.41
CA LYS A 147 5.61 -28.87 0.76
C LYS A 147 6.04 -29.94 1.77
N ARG A 148 6.65 -29.53 2.88
CA ARG A 148 7.05 -30.40 4.00
C ARG A 148 5.90 -30.75 4.94
N THR A 149 4.68 -30.34 4.61
CA THR A 149 3.47 -30.52 5.44
C THR A 149 3.58 -29.93 6.85
N TYR A 150 4.52 -29.00 7.07
CA TYR A 150 4.64 -28.26 8.33
C TYR A 150 3.58 -27.17 8.45
N LEU A 151 3.11 -26.67 7.29
CA LEU A 151 2.12 -25.63 7.21
C LEU A 151 0.94 -26.05 6.33
N ASN A 152 -0.22 -26.16 6.95
CA ASN A 152 -1.47 -26.48 6.26
C ASN A 152 -1.94 -25.29 5.41
N ALA A 153 -2.04 -25.51 4.09
CA ALA A 153 -2.49 -24.49 3.14
C ALA A 153 -3.39 -25.09 2.06
N LYS A 154 -4.36 -24.31 1.59
CA LYS A 154 -5.25 -24.66 0.47
C LYS A 154 -4.89 -23.83 -0.76
N ARG A 155 -5.14 -24.36 -1.95
CA ARG A 155 -5.10 -23.56 -3.17
C ARG A 155 -6.36 -22.71 -3.26
N ARG A 156 -6.20 -21.43 -3.63
CA ARG A 156 -7.30 -20.45 -3.67
C ARG A 156 -8.36 -20.78 -4.74
N GLY A 157 -8.01 -21.58 -5.75
CA GLY A 157 -8.91 -21.96 -6.84
C GLY A 157 -9.05 -20.86 -7.89
N THR A 158 -8.06 -19.97 -8.05
CA THR A 158 -8.08 -18.97 -9.12
C THR A 158 -7.70 -19.59 -10.46
N LYS A 159 -8.37 -19.20 -11.55
CA LYS A 159 -8.01 -19.61 -12.93
C LYS A 159 -6.71 -18.94 -13.43
N ARG A 160 -5.75 -18.66 -12.55
CA ARG A 160 -4.49 -18.01 -12.90
C ARG A 160 -3.56 -18.99 -13.57
N THR A 161 -2.98 -18.58 -14.69
CA THR A 161 -2.00 -19.39 -15.42
C THR A 161 -0.63 -19.33 -14.75
N THR A 162 0.25 -20.29 -15.06
CA THR A 162 1.64 -20.33 -14.56
C THR A 162 2.41 -19.04 -14.89
N LYS A 163 2.15 -18.43 -16.05
CA LYS A 163 2.70 -17.12 -16.45
C LYS A 163 2.27 -15.95 -15.56
N GLN A 164 1.19 -16.09 -14.79
CA GLN A 164 0.68 -15.09 -13.86
C GLN A 164 1.09 -15.34 -12.39
N GLY A 165 2.05 -16.24 -12.16
CA GLY A 165 2.51 -16.63 -10.83
C GLY A 165 1.74 -17.81 -10.22
N GLY A 166 0.89 -18.47 -11.01
CA GLY A 166 0.09 -19.63 -10.57
C GLY A 166 -1.02 -19.27 -9.58
N ASP A 167 -1.67 -20.32 -9.05
CA ASP A 167 -2.72 -20.15 -8.05
C ASP A 167 -2.12 -19.85 -6.67
N GLU A 168 -2.77 -18.95 -5.93
CA GLU A 168 -2.28 -18.46 -4.65
C GLU A 168 -2.55 -19.49 -3.54
N TRP A 169 -1.60 -19.67 -2.62
CA TRP A 169 -1.85 -20.43 -1.39
C TRP A 169 -2.66 -19.60 -0.41
N LEU A 170 -3.65 -20.21 0.23
CA LEU A 170 -4.43 -19.69 1.34
C LEU A 170 -4.10 -20.48 2.59
N ILE A 171 -3.63 -19.79 3.62
CA ILE A 171 -3.19 -20.34 4.89
C ILE A 171 -4.07 -19.77 5.98
N HIS A 172 -4.71 -20.63 6.77
CA HIS A 172 -5.58 -20.18 7.86
C HIS A 172 -4.75 -19.75 9.08
N LEU A 173 -5.26 -18.83 9.89
CA LEU A 173 -4.63 -18.37 11.12
C LEU A 173 -4.33 -19.54 12.07
N ASP A 174 -5.25 -20.49 12.20
CA ASP A 174 -5.04 -21.68 13.04
C ASP A 174 -3.90 -22.55 12.51
N ALA A 175 -3.77 -22.70 11.18
CA ALA A 175 -2.66 -23.43 10.59
C ALA A 175 -1.31 -22.74 10.84
N ILE A 176 -1.29 -21.41 10.87
CA ILE A 176 -0.08 -20.65 11.25
C ILE A 176 0.26 -20.91 12.71
N ARG A 177 -0.75 -20.92 13.59
CA ARG A 177 -0.57 -21.18 15.01
C ARG A 177 -0.02 -22.59 15.26
N GLU A 178 -0.62 -23.60 14.62
CA GLU A 178 -0.13 -24.98 14.63
C GLU A 178 1.33 -25.06 14.20
N PHE A 179 1.67 -24.41 13.08
CA PHE A 179 3.04 -24.35 12.58
C PHE A 179 4.01 -23.72 13.59
N VAL A 180 3.64 -22.58 14.19
CA VAL A 180 4.48 -21.88 15.17
C VAL A 180 4.78 -22.75 16.39
N TYR A 181 3.80 -23.51 16.87
CA TYR A 181 3.99 -24.41 18.02
C TYR A 181 4.73 -25.70 17.65
N ALA A 182 4.43 -26.31 16.51
CA ALA A 182 5.04 -27.57 16.09
C ALA A 182 6.47 -27.40 15.57
N HIS A 183 6.79 -26.23 15.00
CA HIS A 183 8.05 -25.98 14.30
C HIS A 183 8.71 -24.63 14.66
N PRO A 184 8.99 -24.37 15.95
CA PRO A 184 9.53 -23.07 16.41
C PRO A 184 10.93 -22.75 15.88
N THR A 185 11.69 -23.77 15.43
CA THR A 185 13.05 -23.60 14.88
C THR A 185 13.08 -23.31 13.39
N GLU A 186 11.96 -23.46 12.68
CA GLU A 186 11.88 -23.27 11.22
C GLU A 186 11.85 -21.78 10.83
N PHE A 187 11.59 -20.89 11.78
CA PHE A 187 11.60 -19.44 11.56
C PHE A 187 12.44 -18.72 12.62
N ASP A 188 12.96 -17.56 12.24
CA ASP A 188 13.75 -16.72 13.15
C ASP A 188 12.83 -15.65 13.76
N MET A 189 12.58 -15.74 15.07
CA MET A 189 11.77 -14.77 15.80
C MET A 189 12.28 -13.33 15.66
N ARG A 190 13.59 -13.13 15.44
CA ARG A 190 14.19 -11.80 15.26
C ARG A 190 13.83 -11.16 13.91
N LYS A 191 13.44 -11.97 12.93
CA LYS A 191 13.06 -11.51 11.58
C LYS A 191 11.58 -11.24 11.45
N VAL A 192 10.76 -11.67 12.41
CA VAL A 192 9.33 -11.39 12.43
C VAL A 192 9.11 -9.87 12.38
N THR A 193 8.50 -9.40 11.30
CA THR A 193 8.39 -7.96 11.02
C THR A 193 7.29 -7.28 11.81
N ASP A 194 6.29 -8.05 12.23
CA ASP A 194 5.15 -7.58 13.03
C ASP A 194 5.03 -8.44 14.30
N GLN A 195 5.74 -8.01 15.35
CA GLN A 195 5.76 -8.71 16.64
C GLN A 195 4.38 -8.70 17.33
N LEU A 196 3.61 -7.61 17.19
CA LEU A 196 2.28 -7.50 17.78
C LEU A 196 1.31 -8.47 17.10
N TRP A 197 1.35 -8.58 15.77
CA TRP A 197 0.60 -9.61 15.05
C TRP A 197 1.00 -11.03 15.49
N PHE A 198 2.30 -11.30 15.64
CA PHE A 198 2.76 -12.64 16.04
C PHE A 198 2.25 -13.00 17.43
N LEU A 199 2.33 -12.05 18.36
CA LEU A 199 1.77 -12.14 19.70
C LEU A 199 0.25 -12.36 19.67
N ASP A 200 -0.49 -11.65 18.81
CA ASP A 200 -1.92 -11.83 18.60
C ASP A 200 -2.28 -13.26 18.11
N VAL A 201 -1.50 -13.78 17.15
CA VAL A 201 -1.67 -15.13 16.61
C VAL A 201 -1.52 -16.19 17.70
N ILE A 202 -0.45 -16.11 18.51
CA ILE A 202 -0.18 -17.09 19.57
C ILE A 202 -1.13 -16.95 20.75
N THR A 203 -1.63 -15.74 21.04
CA THR A 203 -2.51 -15.49 22.19
C THR A 203 -4.00 -15.56 21.86
N LYS A 204 -4.37 -15.92 20.61
CA LYS A 204 -5.76 -15.96 20.15
C LYS A 204 -6.51 -14.64 20.35
N GLY A 205 -5.82 -13.51 20.20
CA GLY A 205 -6.44 -12.19 20.41
C GLY A 205 -6.40 -11.67 21.85
N ALA A 206 -5.81 -12.38 22.81
CA ALA A 206 -5.86 -11.99 24.22
C ALA A 206 -5.00 -10.75 24.57
N ILE A 207 -4.11 -10.32 23.67
CA ILE A 207 -3.31 -9.09 23.85
C ILE A 207 -4.10 -7.84 23.40
N ALA A 208 -5.27 -8.02 22.77
CA ALA A 208 -6.10 -6.95 22.22
C ALA A 208 -7.54 -6.94 22.76
N SER A 209 -7.78 -7.49 23.95
CA SER A 209 -9.05 -7.35 24.70
C SER A 209 -9.01 -6.17 25.67
#